data_AF-A0A3D2EN49-F1
#
_entry.id   AF-A0A3D2EN49-F1
#
_cell.length_a   1.000
_cell.length_b   1.000
_cell.length_c   1.000
_cell.angle_alpha   90.00
_cell.angle_beta   90.00
_cell.angle_gamma   90.00
#
_symmetry.space_group_name_H-M   'P 1'
#
loop_
_entity.id
_entity.type
_entity.pdbx_description
1 polymer ?
#
loop_
_entity_poly.entity_id
_entity_poly.type
_entity_poly.pdbx_seq_one_letter_code
_entity_poly.pdbx_strand_id
1 'polypeptide(L)'
;FITFLSWVTTRVPIGWRRLTGVIIGLVGVVFIVKPGVGDIPLLPALMAVASAFFYALSALMTNWLGRTESTTVQSVTFVIMNLIIGALFWAIFGEGWAVDHAPEGLEVLLKAWVWPTRTDVLIMVGIGLGSAIGFIMLTAAYRNLEPSFAAPFEYCLLGYNLLWGLLLFRQVPDALTLVGIAIIVSSGLFVLYREGERRQSLVQRLFRPRRVR
;
A
#
# COMPACT_ATOMS: atom_id res chain seq x y z
N PHE A 1 -9.77 -0.44 -2.07
CA PHE A 1 -10.12 -1.73 -1.42
C PHE A 1 -10.28 -1.62 0.09
N ILE A 2 -9.31 -1.06 0.84
CA ILE A 2 -9.35 -0.98 2.32
C ILE A 2 -10.67 -0.41 2.85
N THR A 3 -11.12 0.72 2.33
CA THR A 3 -12.39 1.35 2.74
C THR A 3 -13.61 0.44 2.58
N PHE A 4 -13.69 -0.27 1.44
CA PHE A 4 -14.80 -1.16 1.11
C PHE A 4 -14.77 -2.42 1.98
N LEU A 5 -13.62 -3.09 2.08
CA LEU A 5 -13.47 -4.29 2.91
C LEU A 5 -13.72 -3.97 4.40
N SER A 6 -13.23 -2.83 4.88
CA SER A 6 -13.45 -2.40 6.25
C SER A 6 -14.94 -2.24 6.57
N TRP A 7 -15.73 -1.71 5.63
CA TRP A 7 -17.19 -1.65 5.77
C TRP A 7 -17.84 -3.03 5.85
N VAL A 8 -17.45 -3.96 4.97
CA VAL A 8 -17.97 -5.34 4.97
C VAL A 8 -17.67 -6.04 6.31
N THR A 9 -16.44 -5.91 6.82
CA THR A 9 -16.02 -6.60 8.05
C THR A 9 -16.58 -5.96 9.31
N THR A 10 -16.59 -4.63 9.41
CA THR A 10 -17.01 -3.92 10.64
C THR A 10 -18.51 -3.57 10.67
N ARG A 11 -19.19 -3.64 9.52
CA ARG A 11 -20.60 -3.23 9.32
C ARG A 11 -20.88 -1.76 9.69
N VAL A 12 -19.86 -0.92 9.83
CA VAL A 12 -20.02 0.52 10.10
C VAL A 12 -20.19 1.28 8.79
N PRO A 13 -21.30 1.98 8.54
CA PRO A 13 -21.58 2.60 7.24
C PRO A 13 -20.50 3.60 6.82
N ILE A 14 -20.10 3.51 5.55
CA ILE A 14 -19.14 4.45 4.95
C ILE A 14 -19.81 5.81 4.83
N GLY A 15 -19.25 6.83 5.49
CA GLY A 15 -19.72 8.20 5.32
C GLY A 15 -19.49 8.70 3.90
N TRP A 16 -20.46 9.44 3.33
CA TRP A 16 -20.40 9.97 1.97
C TRP A 16 -19.10 10.73 1.66
N ARG A 17 -18.57 11.47 2.64
CA ARG A 17 -17.32 12.25 2.51
C ARG A 17 -16.10 11.37 2.26
N ARG A 18 -16.06 10.19 2.87
CA ARG A 18 -14.98 9.22 2.64
C ARG A 18 -15.10 8.65 1.24
N LEU A 19 -16.31 8.30 0.82
CA LEU A 19 -16.58 7.79 -0.52
C LEU A 19 -16.17 8.80 -1.60
N THR A 20 -16.51 10.09 -1.44
CA THR A 20 -16.08 11.13 -2.37
C THR A 20 -14.57 11.27 -2.44
N GLY A 21 -13.87 11.22 -1.29
CA GLY A 21 -12.40 11.26 -1.27
C GLY A 21 -11.77 10.08 -2.02
N VAL A 22 -12.31 8.87 -1.84
CA VAL A 22 -11.84 7.66 -2.55
C VAL A 22 -12.07 7.78 -4.06
N ILE A 23 -13.24 8.27 -4.49
CA ILE A 23 -13.55 8.47 -5.92
C ILE A 23 -12.59 9.50 -6.52
N ILE A 24 -12.36 10.63 -5.85
CA ILE A 24 -11.43 11.66 -6.32
C ILE A 24 -10.01 11.10 -6.41
N GLY A 25 -9.56 10.33 -5.42
CA GLY A 25 -8.26 9.66 -5.47
C GLY A 25 -8.13 8.71 -6.66
N LEU A 26 -9.19 7.94 -6.96
CA LEU A 26 -9.21 7.03 -8.10
C LEU A 26 -9.15 7.78 -9.45
N VAL A 27 -9.79 8.94 -9.55
CA VAL A 27 -9.63 9.83 -10.71
C VAL A 27 -8.17 10.26 -10.86
N GLY A 28 -7.50 10.64 -9.77
CA GLY A 28 -6.08 10.99 -9.80
C GLY A 28 -5.17 9.85 -10.29
N VAL A 29 -5.50 8.59 -9.98
CA VAL A 29 -4.79 7.41 -10.50
C VAL A 29 -4.89 7.31 -12.02
N VAL A 30 -6.03 7.64 -12.61
CA VAL A 30 -6.22 7.62 -14.08
C VAL A 30 -5.25 8.60 -14.78
N PHE A 31 -4.99 9.76 -14.18
CA PHE A 31 -4.02 10.73 -14.71
C PHE A 31 -2.57 10.23 -14.68
N ILE A 32 -2.23 9.38 -13.71
CA ILE A 32 -0.89 8.79 -13.58
C ILE A 32 -0.74 7.60 -14.54
N VAL A 33 -1.73 6.71 -14.56
CA VAL A 33 -1.70 5.48 -15.37
C VAL A 33 -1.83 5.78 -16.85
N LYS A 34 -2.51 6.87 -17.24
CA LYS A 34 -2.72 7.31 -18.62
C LYS A 34 -3.16 6.16 -19.54
N PRO A 35 -4.37 5.62 -19.31
CA PRO A 35 -4.86 4.52 -20.13
C PRO A 35 -4.86 4.92 -21.61
N GLY A 36 -4.24 4.09 -22.46
CA GLY A 36 -4.13 4.32 -23.90
C GLY A 36 -2.84 5.00 -24.37
N VAL A 37 -1.96 5.46 -23.45
CA VAL A 37 -0.62 5.96 -23.78
C VAL A 37 0.40 4.85 -23.48
N GLY A 38 0.41 3.81 -24.33
CA GLY A 38 1.27 2.63 -24.19
C GLY A 38 0.47 1.34 -23.96
N ASP A 39 1.04 0.21 -24.38
CA ASP A 39 0.46 -1.10 -24.18
C ASP A 39 0.75 -1.57 -22.75
N ILE A 40 -0.27 -1.53 -21.88
CA ILE A 40 -0.24 -2.18 -20.57
C ILE A 40 -0.92 -3.54 -20.74
N PRO A 41 -0.17 -4.66 -20.66
CA PRO A 41 -0.78 -5.97 -20.83
C PRO A 41 -1.82 -6.23 -19.73
N LEU A 42 -2.97 -6.79 -20.13
CA LEU A 42 -4.13 -6.96 -19.25
C LEU A 42 -3.80 -7.81 -18.01
N LEU A 43 -3.01 -8.87 -18.19
CA LEU A 43 -2.71 -9.82 -17.12
C LEU A 43 -1.88 -9.19 -15.97
N PRO A 44 -0.72 -8.54 -16.23
CA PRO A 44 -0.01 -7.73 -15.23
C PRO A 44 -0.89 -6.67 -14.55
N ALA A 45 -1.77 -5.98 -15.30
CA ALA A 45 -2.68 -4.99 -14.74
C ALA A 45 -3.66 -5.63 -13.74
N LEU A 46 -4.25 -6.79 -14.09
CA LEU A 46 -5.12 -7.54 -13.19
C LEU A 46 -4.37 -8.05 -11.95
N MET A 47 -3.12 -8.48 -12.09
CA MET A 47 -2.28 -8.89 -10.97
C MET A 47 -1.97 -7.73 -10.02
N ALA A 48 -1.74 -6.52 -10.54
CA ALA A 48 -1.55 -5.32 -9.73
C ALA A 48 -2.84 -4.93 -8.97
N VAL A 49 -4.01 -5.08 -9.61
CA VAL A 49 -5.29 -4.86 -8.92
C VAL A 49 -5.53 -5.93 -7.85
N ALA A 50 -5.22 -7.20 -8.15
CA ALA A 50 -5.31 -8.29 -7.20
C ALA A 50 -4.36 -8.09 -6.01
N SER A 51 -3.13 -7.64 -6.23
CA SER A 51 -2.18 -7.34 -5.17
C SER A 51 -2.67 -6.22 -4.26
N ALA A 52 -3.27 -5.15 -4.82
CA ALA A 52 -3.89 -4.09 -4.03
C ALA A 52 -5.08 -4.58 -3.20
N PHE A 53 -5.85 -5.55 -3.71
CA PHE A 53 -6.92 -6.20 -2.96
C PHE A 53 -6.39 -7.06 -1.80
N PHE A 54 -5.39 -7.92 -2.05
CA PHE A 54 -4.78 -8.75 -1.01
C PHE A 54 -4.00 -7.93 0.01
N TYR A 55 -3.38 -6.83 -0.40
CA TYR A 55 -2.77 -5.86 0.50
C TYR A 55 -3.82 -5.28 1.45
N ALA A 56 -4.97 -4.87 0.92
CA ALA A 56 -6.06 -4.38 1.75
C ALA A 56 -6.59 -5.45 2.72
N LEU A 57 -6.70 -6.70 2.29
CA LEU A 57 -7.06 -7.82 3.16
C LEU A 57 -6.03 -8.02 4.27
N SER A 58 -4.73 -7.99 3.93
CA SER A 58 -3.63 -8.07 4.89
C SER A 58 -3.71 -6.96 5.93
N ALA A 59 -3.90 -5.71 5.51
CA ALA A 59 -4.08 -4.57 6.43
C ALA A 59 -5.25 -4.75 7.41
N LEU A 60 -6.38 -5.30 6.94
CA LEU A 60 -7.52 -5.64 7.80
C LEU A 60 -7.18 -6.78 8.77
N MET A 61 -6.50 -7.83 8.30
CA MET A 61 -6.07 -8.94 9.14
C MET A 61 -5.09 -8.48 10.21
N THR A 62 -4.10 -7.64 9.87
CA THR A 62 -3.16 -7.03 10.82
C THR A 62 -3.89 -6.28 11.92
N ASN A 63 -4.90 -5.47 11.56
CA ASN A 63 -5.73 -4.78 12.54
C ASN A 63 -6.54 -5.74 13.42
N TRP A 64 -7.14 -6.77 12.81
CA TRP A 64 -7.97 -7.74 13.53
C TRP A 64 -7.15 -8.60 14.50
N LEU A 65 -6.04 -9.20 14.03
CA LEU A 65 -5.08 -9.94 14.86
C LEU A 65 -4.38 -9.01 15.86
N GLY A 66 -4.34 -7.70 15.61
CA GLY A 66 -3.72 -6.73 16.51
C GLY A 66 -4.31 -6.71 17.91
N ARG A 67 -5.53 -7.25 18.06
CA ARG A 67 -6.26 -7.40 19.33
C ARG A 67 -5.76 -8.58 20.18
N THR A 68 -5.11 -9.57 19.57
CA THR A 68 -4.63 -10.78 20.25
C THR A 68 -3.11 -10.90 20.19
N GLU A 69 -2.51 -10.52 19.07
CA GLU A 69 -1.10 -10.69 18.77
C GLU A 69 -0.29 -9.39 18.90
N SER A 70 1.00 -9.54 19.22
CA SER A 70 1.94 -8.43 19.24
C SER A 70 2.42 -8.04 17.84
N THR A 71 2.87 -6.79 17.67
CA THR A 71 3.46 -6.30 16.41
C THR A 71 4.67 -7.15 15.99
N THR A 72 5.47 -7.58 16.95
CA THR A 72 6.66 -8.41 16.71
C THR A 72 6.27 -9.76 16.12
N VAL A 73 5.28 -10.44 16.70
CA VAL A 73 4.79 -11.73 16.19
C VAL A 73 4.26 -11.57 14.77
N GLN A 74 3.39 -10.59 14.52
CA GLN A 74 2.85 -10.33 13.19
C GLN A 74 3.94 -10.06 12.14
N SER A 75 4.93 -9.22 12.49
CA SER A 75 6.02 -8.85 11.57
C SER A 75 6.92 -10.05 11.26
N VAL A 76 7.29 -10.83 12.28
CA VAL A 76 8.14 -12.03 12.11
C VAL A 76 7.42 -13.09 11.27
N THR A 77 6.14 -13.37 11.57
CA THR A 77 5.34 -14.30 10.77
C THR A 77 5.23 -13.84 9.32
N PHE A 78 5.02 -12.54 9.07
CA PHE A 78 4.98 -11.99 7.73
C PHE A 78 6.29 -12.23 6.96
N VAL A 79 7.45 -11.95 7.58
CA VAL A 79 8.75 -12.20 6.94
C VAL A 79 8.99 -13.68 6.69
N ILE A 80 8.66 -14.56 7.64
CA ILE A 80 8.79 -16.02 7.47
C ILE A 80 7.91 -16.50 6.30
N MET A 81 6.66 -16.04 6.21
CA MET A 81 5.77 -16.42 5.10
C MET A 81 6.27 -15.87 3.77
N ASN A 82 6.81 -14.66 3.73
CA ASN A 82 7.41 -14.10 2.52
C ASN A 82 8.64 -14.91 2.07
N LEU A 83 9.49 -15.35 3.01
CA LEU A 83 10.62 -16.23 2.71
C LEU A 83 10.16 -17.59 2.18
N ILE A 84 9.14 -18.21 2.78
CA ILE A 84 8.61 -19.50 2.33
C ILE A 84 8.02 -19.37 0.92
N ILE A 85 7.17 -18.37 0.68
CA ILE A 85 6.54 -18.15 -0.62
C ILE A 85 7.60 -17.80 -1.67
N GLY A 86 8.58 -16.96 -1.33
CA GLY A 86 9.68 -16.60 -2.21
C GLY A 86 10.58 -17.79 -2.55
N ALA A 87 10.90 -18.65 -1.58
CA ALA A 87 11.66 -19.87 -1.79
C ALA A 87 10.90 -20.88 -2.65
N LEU A 88 9.59 -21.02 -2.44
CA LEU A 88 8.72 -21.86 -3.28
C LEU A 88 8.65 -21.31 -4.71
N PHE A 89 8.50 -20.00 -4.86
CA PHE A 89 8.48 -19.34 -6.17
C PHE A 89 9.80 -19.56 -6.91
N TRP A 90 10.94 -19.37 -6.22
CA TRP A 90 12.26 -19.67 -6.76
C TRP A 90 12.45 -21.15 -7.10
N ALA A 91 11.94 -22.08 -6.28
CA ALA A 91 12.03 -23.51 -6.57
C ALA A 91 11.24 -23.91 -7.83
N ILE A 92 10.14 -23.21 -8.15
CA ILE A 92 9.30 -23.51 -9.31
C ILE A 92 9.80 -22.78 -10.57
N PHE A 93 10.17 -21.50 -10.45
CA PHE A 93 10.44 -20.61 -11.59
C PHE A 93 11.88 -20.11 -11.67
N GLY A 94 12.72 -20.37 -10.66
CA GLY A 94 14.07 -19.82 -10.55
C GLY A 94 15.03 -20.27 -11.64
N GLU A 95 14.77 -21.39 -12.31
CA GLU A 95 15.53 -21.83 -13.49
C GLU A 95 15.15 -21.08 -14.77
N GLY A 96 14.02 -20.35 -14.77
CA GLY A 96 13.57 -19.56 -15.91
C GLY A 96 12.95 -20.35 -17.05
N TRP A 97 12.58 -21.62 -16.84
CA TRP A 97 11.97 -22.46 -17.87
C TRP A 97 10.67 -21.87 -18.46
N ALA A 98 9.97 -21.04 -17.69
CA ALA A 98 8.70 -20.44 -18.06
C ALA A 98 8.84 -19.12 -18.84
N VAL A 99 10.05 -18.59 -19.03
CA VAL A 99 10.27 -17.29 -19.69
C VAL A 99 9.81 -17.31 -21.15
N ASP A 100 10.15 -18.37 -21.89
CA ASP A 100 9.83 -18.47 -23.32
C ASP A 100 8.32 -18.57 -23.59
N HIS A 101 7.54 -18.95 -22.56
CA HIS A 101 6.09 -19.06 -22.60
C HIS A 101 5.41 -17.98 -21.74
N ALA A 102 6.17 -16.99 -21.27
CA ALA A 102 5.66 -15.94 -20.40
C ALA A 102 4.65 -15.09 -21.18
N PRO A 103 3.47 -14.80 -20.61
CA PRO A 103 2.61 -13.77 -21.14
C PRO A 103 3.34 -12.42 -21.15
N GLU A 104 2.99 -11.56 -22.10
CA GLU A 104 3.58 -10.23 -22.25
C GLU A 104 3.59 -9.45 -20.91
N GLY A 105 4.75 -8.91 -20.55
CA GLY A 105 4.96 -8.16 -19.31
C GLY A 105 5.27 -9.00 -18.06
N LEU A 106 5.22 -10.33 -18.13
CA LEU A 106 5.61 -11.23 -17.01
C LEU A 106 7.00 -11.83 -17.15
N GLU A 107 7.71 -11.56 -18.24
CA GLU A 107 9.06 -12.05 -18.51
C GLU A 107 10.03 -11.76 -17.37
N VAL A 108 9.95 -10.55 -16.78
CA VAL A 108 10.81 -10.14 -15.65
C VAL A 108 10.52 -10.98 -14.40
N LEU A 109 9.27 -11.38 -14.16
CA LEU A 109 8.87 -12.17 -13.01
C LEU A 109 9.30 -13.63 -13.14
N LEU A 110 9.28 -14.17 -14.37
CA LEU A 110 9.59 -15.57 -14.67
C LEU A 110 11.06 -15.80 -15.04
N LYS A 111 11.87 -14.73 -15.13
CA LYS A 111 13.28 -14.78 -15.50
C LYS A 111 14.07 -15.70 -14.56
N ALA A 112 15.02 -16.43 -15.14
CA ALA A 112 15.99 -17.21 -14.38
C ALA A 112 16.70 -16.34 -13.33
N TRP A 113 16.85 -16.88 -12.12
CA TRP A 113 17.50 -16.20 -11.02
C TRP A 113 18.98 -16.00 -11.32
N VAL A 114 19.42 -14.74 -11.23
CA VAL A 114 20.82 -14.37 -11.38
C VAL A 114 21.38 -14.07 -10.00
N TRP A 115 22.46 -14.76 -9.62
CA TRP A 115 23.10 -14.53 -8.34
C TRP A 115 23.69 -13.11 -8.26
N PRO A 116 23.39 -12.35 -7.18
CA PRO A 116 23.79 -10.95 -7.06
C PRO A 116 25.31 -10.80 -6.94
N THR A 117 25.84 -9.70 -7.48
CA THR A 117 27.25 -9.32 -7.27
C THR A 117 27.47 -8.81 -5.82
N ARG A 118 28.73 -8.62 -5.41
CA ARG A 118 29.02 -8.08 -4.06
C ARG A 118 28.36 -6.72 -3.80
N THR A 119 28.32 -5.86 -4.82
CA THR A 119 27.66 -4.56 -4.75
C THR A 119 26.14 -4.73 -4.60
N ASP A 120 25.55 -5.64 -5.37
CA ASP A 120 24.11 -5.91 -5.30
C ASP A 120 23.72 -6.45 -3.92
N VAL A 121 24.53 -7.35 -3.34
CA VAL A 121 24.30 -7.85 -1.97
C VAL A 121 24.28 -6.72 -0.95
N LEU A 122 25.22 -5.77 -1.03
CA LEU A 122 25.25 -4.62 -0.12
C LEU A 122 23.98 -3.75 -0.26
N ILE A 123 23.55 -3.51 -1.49
CA ILE A 123 22.30 -2.78 -1.79
C ILE A 123 21.09 -3.54 -1.26
N MET A 124 21.02 -4.86 -1.46
CA MET A 124 19.94 -5.72 -0.98
C MET A 124 19.86 -5.74 0.55
N VAL A 125 21.01 -5.75 1.26
CA VAL A 125 21.04 -5.63 2.73
C VAL A 125 20.49 -4.27 3.17
N GLY A 126 20.89 -3.18 2.51
CA GLY A 126 20.37 -1.85 2.79
C GLY A 126 18.85 -1.74 2.59
N ILE A 127 18.35 -2.25 1.46
CA ILE A 127 16.91 -2.31 1.16
C ILE A 127 16.19 -3.21 2.17
N GLY A 128 16.77 -4.36 2.51
CA GLY A 128 16.20 -5.31 3.46
C GLY A 128 16.05 -4.74 4.86
N LEU A 129 17.07 -4.06 5.38
CA LEU A 129 17.02 -3.37 6.67
C LEU A 129 16.00 -2.23 6.67
N GLY A 130 16.03 -1.38 5.63
CA GLY A 130 15.05 -0.29 5.49
C GLY A 130 13.62 -0.80 5.38
N SER A 131 13.40 -1.86 4.59
CA SER A 131 12.10 -2.50 4.44
C SER A 131 11.64 -3.15 5.73
N ALA A 132 12.51 -3.81 6.49
CA ALA A 132 12.15 -4.40 7.78
C ALA A 132 11.65 -3.33 8.77
N ILE A 133 12.37 -2.21 8.88
CA ILE A 133 11.95 -1.07 9.72
C ILE A 133 10.61 -0.53 9.23
N GLY A 134 10.47 -0.27 7.92
CA GLY A 134 9.25 0.24 7.32
C GLY A 134 8.05 -0.68 7.55
N PHE A 135 8.21 -1.99 7.35
CA PHE A 135 7.16 -2.98 7.57
C PHE A 135 6.78 -3.11 9.04
N ILE A 136 7.73 -3.06 9.98
CA ILE A 136 7.42 -3.08 11.42
C ILE A 136 6.60 -1.85 11.80
N MET A 137 6.99 -0.66 11.32
CA MET A 137 6.26 0.59 11.56
C MET A 137 4.86 0.55 10.94
N LEU A 138 4.74 0.04 9.70
CA LEU A 138 3.46 -0.11 9.01
C LEU A 138 2.54 -1.10 9.74
N THR A 139 3.08 -2.24 10.18
CA THR A 139 2.36 -3.24 10.98
C THR A 139 1.88 -2.63 12.29
N ALA A 140 2.73 -1.86 12.98
CA ALA A 140 2.37 -1.15 14.19
C ALA A 140 1.23 -0.14 13.94
N ALA A 141 1.29 0.61 12.83
CA ALA A 141 0.26 1.58 12.47
C ALA A 141 -1.09 0.89 12.23
N TYR A 142 -1.13 -0.15 11.40
CA TYR A 142 -2.37 -0.89 11.10
C TYR A 142 -2.93 -1.66 12.30
N ARG A 143 -2.06 -2.12 13.20
CA ARG A 143 -2.50 -2.72 14.47
C ARG A 143 -3.23 -1.73 15.38
N ASN A 144 -2.73 -0.49 15.46
CA ASN A 144 -3.23 0.51 16.42
C ASN A 144 -4.30 1.44 15.86
N LEU A 145 -4.42 1.55 14.54
CA LEU A 145 -5.37 2.44 13.87
C LEU A 145 -6.38 1.65 13.04
N GLU A 146 -7.59 2.17 12.90
CA GLU A 146 -8.54 1.64 11.93
C GLU A 146 -7.93 1.69 10.52
N PRO A 147 -7.93 0.59 9.72
CA PRO A 147 -7.27 0.56 8.42
C PRO A 147 -7.72 1.67 7.48
N SER A 148 -9.01 1.99 7.53
CA SER A 148 -9.61 3.05 6.71
C SER A 148 -9.15 4.46 7.06
N PHE A 149 -8.67 4.68 8.28
CA PHE A 149 -8.06 5.94 8.72
C PHE A 149 -6.55 5.97 8.41
N ALA A 150 -5.87 4.82 8.46
CA ALA A 150 -4.44 4.71 8.16
C ALA A 150 -4.13 4.82 6.66
N ALA A 151 -5.00 4.26 5.79
CA ALA A 151 -4.74 4.14 4.36
C ALA A 151 -4.38 5.46 3.63
N PRO A 152 -5.01 6.62 3.90
CA PRO A 152 -4.64 7.87 3.23
C PRO A 152 -3.20 8.35 3.50
N PHE A 153 -2.59 7.93 4.62
CA PHE A 153 -1.20 8.29 4.92
C PHE A 153 -0.19 7.65 3.96
N GLU A 154 -0.54 6.53 3.34
CA GLU A 154 0.31 5.90 2.33
C GLU A 154 0.42 6.74 1.06
N TYR A 155 -0.48 7.70 0.83
CA TYR A 155 -0.35 8.61 -0.31
C TYR A 155 0.85 9.55 -0.18
N CYS A 156 1.40 9.73 1.03
CA CYS A 156 2.69 10.41 1.21
C CYS A 156 3.83 9.70 0.46
N LEU A 157 3.71 8.37 0.23
CA LEU A 157 4.68 7.62 -0.57
C LEU A 157 4.75 8.10 -2.02
N LEU A 158 3.69 8.73 -2.56
CA LEU A 158 3.75 9.33 -3.91
C LEU A 158 4.75 10.49 -3.95
N GLY A 159 4.74 11.36 -2.93
CA GLY A 159 5.71 12.44 -2.80
C GLY A 159 7.12 11.91 -2.56
N TYR A 160 7.26 10.85 -1.77
CA TYR A 160 8.53 10.16 -1.57
C TYR A 160 9.08 9.55 -2.87
N ASN A 161 8.25 8.86 -3.64
CA ASN A 161 8.62 8.28 -4.94
C ASN A 161 9.02 9.36 -5.94
N LEU A 162 8.31 10.49 -5.95
CA LEU A 162 8.67 11.65 -6.76
C LEU A 162 10.05 12.21 -6.40
N LEU A 163 10.32 12.37 -5.10
CA LEU A 163 11.61 12.87 -4.61
C LEU A 163 12.77 11.98 -5.06
N TRP A 164 12.67 10.67 -4.85
CA TRP A 164 13.74 9.73 -5.22
C TRP A 164 13.85 9.50 -6.72
N GLY A 165 12.72 9.53 -7.44
CA GLY A 165 12.67 9.54 -8.91
C GLY A 165 13.52 10.66 -9.51
N LEU A 166 13.39 11.87 -8.97
CA LEU A 166 14.18 13.03 -9.37
C LEU A 166 15.64 12.94 -8.95
N LEU A 167 15.91 12.57 -7.69
CA LEU A 167 17.27 12.58 -7.14
C LEU A 167 18.19 11.49 -7.72
N LEU A 168 17.68 10.27 -7.86
CA LEU A 168 18.49 9.12 -8.27
C LEU A 168 18.42 8.87 -9.78
N PHE A 169 17.22 8.95 -10.34
CA PHE A 169 16.98 8.58 -11.73
C PHE A 169 16.91 9.78 -12.67
N ARG A 170 16.99 11.01 -12.13
CA ARG A 170 16.82 12.27 -12.88
C ARG A 170 15.54 12.27 -13.72
N GLN A 171 14.50 11.58 -13.22
CA GLN A 171 13.28 11.35 -13.96
C GLN A 171 12.26 12.42 -13.57
N VAL A 172 12.03 13.36 -14.48
CA VAL A 172 11.05 14.44 -14.28
C VAL A 172 9.68 13.93 -14.71
N PRO A 173 8.68 13.87 -13.81
CA PRO A 173 7.32 13.52 -14.19
C PRO A 173 6.73 14.61 -15.07
N ASP A 174 5.91 14.20 -16.02
CA ASP A 174 5.18 15.11 -16.87
C ASP A 174 4.00 15.76 -16.12
N ALA A 175 3.44 16.80 -16.76
CA ALA A 175 2.37 17.61 -16.18
C ALA A 175 1.15 16.78 -15.74
N LEU A 176 0.75 15.76 -16.50
CA LEU A 176 -0.41 14.93 -16.15
C LEU A 176 -0.14 14.09 -14.89
N THR A 177 1.07 13.53 -14.76
CA THR A 177 1.45 12.78 -13.55
C THR A 177 1.46 13.70 -12.33
N LEU A 178 1.96 14.93 -12.47
CA LEU A 178 1.94 15.91 -11.37
C LEU A 178 0.51 16.28 -10.95
N VAL A 179 -0.39 16.49 -11.92
CA VAL A 179 -1.82 16.72 -11.64
C VAL A 179 -2.43 15.52 -10.91
N GLY A 180 -2.16 14.30 -11.38
CA GLY A 180 -2.62 13.08 -10.73
C GLY A 180 -2.15 12.96 -9.28
N ILE A 181 -0.86 13.19 -9.02
CA ILE A 181 -0.29 13.20 -7.67
C ILE A 181 -0.98 14.25 -6.79
N ALA A 182 -1.15 15.48 -7.30
CA ALA A 182 -1.80 16.55 -6.55
C ALA A 182 -3.25 16.19 -6.17
N ILE A 183 -4.00 15.56 -7.06
CA ILE A 183 -5.37 15.08 -6.81
C ILE A 183 -5.39 14.00 -5.71
N ILE A 184 -4.51 12.99 -5.78
CA ILE A 184 -4.47 11.89 -4.80
C ILE A 184 -4.08 12.41 -3.42
N VAL A 185 -3.05 13.26 -3.33
CA VAL A 185 -2.61 13.84 -2.05
C VAL A 185 -3.72 14.71 -1.46
N SER A 186 -4.35 15.56 -2.28
CA SER A 186 -5.44 16.43 -1.82
C SER A 186 -6.65 15.63 -1.33
N SER A 187 -7.00 14.53 -2.01
CA SER A 187 -8.12 13.68 -1.59
C SER A 187 -7.83 12.95 -0.27
N GLY A 188 -6.60 12.47 -0.08
CA GLY A 188 -6.15 11.87 1.18
C GLY A 188 -6.21 12.86 2.34
N LEU A 189 -5.67 14.06 2.14
CA LEU A 189 -5.71 15.14 3.14
C LEU A 189 -7.15 15.54 3.48
N PHE A 190 -8.04 15.62 2.49
CA PHE A 190 -9.45 15.91 2.71
C PHE A 190 -10.13 14.86 3.61
N VAL A 191 -9.87 13.57 3.36
CA VAL A 191 -10.41 12.47 4.18
C VAL A 191 -9.85 12.55 5.61
N LEU A 192 -8.54 12.73 5.76
CA LEU A 192 -7.88 12.82 7.07
C LEU A 192 -8.38 14.00 7.90
N TYR A 193 -8.44 15.20 7.31
CA TYR A 193 -8.90 16.41 7.98
C TYR A 193 -10.33 16.22 8.53
N ARG A 194 -11.24 15.68 7.71
CA ARG A 194 -12.64 15.49 8.12
C ARG A 194 -12.85 14.36 9.13
N GLU A 195 -12.06 13.30 9.08
CA GLU A 195 -12.14 12.22 10.07
C GLU A 195 -11.52 12.61 11.42
N GLY A 196 -10.45 13.42 11.38
CA GLY A 196 -9.88 14.06 12.57
C GLY A 196 -10.93 14.88 13.32
N GLU A 197 -11.67 15.75 12.63
CA GLU A 197 -12.76 16.55 13.23
C GLU A 197 -13.82 15.66 13.91
N ARG A 198 -14.21 14.55 13.27
CA ARG A 198 -15.24 13.65 13.81
C ARG A 198 -14.77 12.92 15.06
N ARG A 199 -13.52 12.41 15.10
CA ARG A 199 -12.96 11.75 16.29
C ARG A 199 -12.76 12.74 17.44
N GLN A 200 -12.28 13.94 17.18
CA GLN A 200 -12.16 14.99 18.20
C GLN A 200 -13.52 15.38 18.78
N SER A 201 -14.57 15.47 17.94
CA SER A 201 -15.92 15.77 18.40
C SER A 201 -16.52 14.68 19.32
N LEU A 202 -16.15 13.41 19.11
CA LEU A 202 -16.58 12.28 19.95
C LEU A 202 -15.85 12.28 21.30
N VAL A 203 -14.53 12.52 21.30
CA VAL A 203 -13.74 12.67 22.53
C VAL A 203 -14.25 13.84 23.37
N GLN A 204 -14.51 15.00 22.76
CA GLN A 204 -15.08 16.16 23.44
C GLN A 204 -16.48 15.89 24.03
N ARG A 205 -17.29 15.03 23.40
CA ARG A 205 -18.61 14.62 23.94
C ARG A 205 -18.48 13.68 25.14
N LEU A 206 -17.52 12.78 25.15
CA LEU A 206 -17.27 11.84 26.25
C LEU A 206 -16.65 12.52 27.48
N PHE A 207 -15.78 13.51 27.26
CA PHE A 207 -15.13 14.28 28.33
C PHE A 207 -15.85 15.60 28.66
N ARG A 208 -17.09 15.79 28.20
CA ARG A 208 -17.90 16.93 28.61
C ARG A 208 -18.21 16.78 30.10
N PRO A 209 -17.78 17.69 30.99
CA PRO A 209 -18.09 17.57 32.41
C PRO A 209 -19.62 17.50 32.56
N ARG A 210 -20.13 16.39 33.09
CA ARG A 210 -21.53 16.30 33.50
C ARG A 210 -21.73 17.44 34.49
N ARG A 211 -22.50 18.46 34.10
CA ARG A 211 -22.99 19.44 35.07
C ARG A 211 -23.82 18.67 36.09
N VAL A 212 -23.22 18.40 37.23
CA VAL A 212 -23.92 17.97 38.44
C VAL A 212 -24.82 19.16 38.78
N ARG A 213 -26.13 18.96 38.67
CA ARG A 213 -27.13 19.91 39.17
C ARG A 213 -27.29 19.70 40.67
#